data_AF-A0AAW2LNJ5-F1
#
_entry.id   AF-A0AAW2LNJ5-F1
#
_cell.length_a   1.000
_cell.length_b   1.000
_cell.length_c   1.000
_cell.angle_alpha   90.00
_cell.angle_beta   90.00
_cell.angle_gamma   90.00
#
_symmetry.space_group_name_H-M   'P 1'
#
loop_
_entity.id
_entity.type
_entity.pdbx_description
1 polymer ?
#
loop_
_entity_poly.entity_id
_entity_poly.type
_entity_poly.pdbx_seq_one_letter_code
_entity_poly.pdbx_strand_id
1 'polypeptide(L)'
;MKLRILILSFLLLLSTAAYAHNITRILAQHPEFSTFNHYLTTTHLADEINRRRTITVCAVDNAAMNDLLSKHFSLYTIKNILSLHIFADYFGSKKLHQITKAPPPPPSSRPPERPPEPPDTSTSPT
;
A
#
# COMPACT_ATOMS: atom_id res chain seq x y z
N MET A 1 25.75 -38.02 7.55
CA MET A 1 25.16 -37.01 6.62
C MET A 1 23.92 -36.31 7.16
N LYS A 2 22.96 -37.00 7.79
CA LYS A 2 21.70 -36.42 8.30
C LYS A 2 21.87 -35.21 9.25
N LEU A 3 22.87 -35.24 10.15
CA LEU A 3 23.12 -34.12 11.08
C LEU A 3 23.62 -32.84 10.38
N ARG A 4 24.47 -32.98 9.35
CA ARG A 4 24.95 -31.83 8.56
C ARG A 4 23.82 -31.20 7.76
N ILE A 5 22.90 -32.00 7.24
CA ILE A 5 21.71 -31.54 6.51
C ILE A 5 20.76 -30.79 7.45
N LEU A 6 20.59 -31.28 8.69
CA LEU A 6 19.78 -30.59 9.70
C LEU A 6 20.40 -29.24 10.09
N ILE A 7 21.72 -29.18 10.28
CA ILE A 7 22.45 -27.94 10.61
C ILE A 7 22.39 -26.93 9.46
N LEU A 8 22.56 -27.38 8.21
CA LEU A 8 22.43 -26.50 7.03
C LEU A 8 21.01 -25.96 6.88
N SER A 9 19.99 -26.80 7.10
CA SER A 9 18.59 -26.37 7.05
C SER A 9 18.28 -25.32 8.13
N PHE A 10 18.78 -25.54 9.35
CA PHE A 10 18.62 -24.60 10.47
C PHE A 10 19.33 -23.25 10.20
N LEU A 11 20.55 -23.27 9.63
CA LEU A 11 21.26 -22.05 9.23
C LEU A 11 20.53 -21.29 8.11
N LEU A 12 19.91 -22.00 7.16
CA LEU A 12 19.20 -21.38 6.04
C LEU A 12 17.92 -20.67 6.49
N LEU A 13 17.22 -21.21 7.50
CA LEU A 13 16.05 -20.56 8.12
C LEU A 13 16.42 -19.27 8.86
N LEU A 14 17.62 -19.20 9.45
CA LEU A 14 18.12 -18.00 10.13
C LEU A 14 18.55 -16.89 9.16
N SER A 15 18.78 -17.20 7.88
CA SER A 15 19.29 -16.26 6.88
C SER A 15 18.20 -15.45 6.17
N THR A 16 17.01 -15.33 6.76
CA THR A 16 16.01 -14.38 6.26
C THR A 16 16.48 -12.96 6.58
N ALA A 17 17.21 -12.36 5.64
CA ALA A 17 17.56 -10.94 5.67
C ALA A 17 16.26 -10.13 5.63
N ALA A 18 15.76 -9.74 6.81
CA ALA A 18 14.74 -8.73 6.91
C ALA A 18 15.37 -7.42 6.43
N TYR A 19 15.06 -7.01 5.20
CA TYR A 19 15.33 -5.65 4.74
C TYR A 19 14.46 -4.70 5.59
N ALA A 20 14.99 -4.30 6.74
CA ALA A 20 14.42 -3.23 7.54
C ALA A 20 14.68 -1.93 6.77
N HIS A 21 13.66 -1.43 6.08
CA HIS A 21 13.74 -0.17 5.38
C HIS A 21 13.59 0.94 6.42
N ASN A 22 14.69 1.57 6.82
CA ASN A 22 14.63 2.71 7.72
C ASN A 22 14.22 3.96 6.92
N ILE A 23 12.97 4.38 7.07
CA ILE A 23 12.38 5.50 6.33
C ILE A 23 13.17 6.80 6.54
N THR A 24 13.71 7.03 7.75
CA THR A 24 14.43 8.28 8.04
C THR A 24 15.77 8.32 7.34
N ARG A 25 16.40 7.16 7.13
CA ARG A 25 17.64 7.03 6.35
C ARG A 25 17.40 7.25 4.86
N ILE A 26 16.26 6.78 4.34
CA ILE A 26 15.86 6.98 2.94
C ILE A 26 15.58 8.48 2.73
N LEU A 27 14.77 9.10 3.59
CA LEU A 27 14.45 10.53 3.49
C LEU A 27 15.66 11.43 3.74
N ALA A 28 16.65 11.01 4.54
CA ALA A 28 17.86 11.78 4.78
C ALA A 28 18.73 11.99 3.53
N GLN A 29 18.54 11.18 2.48
CA GLN A 29 19.22 11.38 1.19
C GLN A 29 18.65 12.56 0.39
N HIS A 30 17.51 13.09 0.82
CA HIS A 30 16.70 14.09 0.14
C HIS A 30 16.52 15.33 1.02
N PRO A 31 17.36 16.37 0.87
CA PRO A 31 17.30 17.57 1.71
C PRO A 31 15.95 18.30 1.63
N GLU A 32 15.22 18.16 0.53
CA GLU A 32 13.88 18.72 0.32
C GLU A 32 12.79 18.17 1.27
N PHE A 33 13.05 17.05 1.94
CA PHE A 33 12.13 16.41 2.90
C PHE A 33 12.65 16.44 4.34
N SER A 34 13.70 17.21 4.63
CA SER A 34 14.35 17.24 5.95
C SER A 34 13.40 17.61 7.07
N THR A 35 12.50 18.57 6.85
CA THR A 35 11.52 19.01 7.85
C THR A 35 10.50 17.89 8.12
N PHE A 36 10.00 17.26 7.07
CA PHE A 36 9.11 16.11 7.19
C PHE A 36 9.77 14.96 7.97
N ASN A 37 11.02 14.62 7.64
CA ASN A 37 11.80 13.58 8.32
C ASN A 37 12.02 13.89 9.82
N HIS A 38 12.28 15.17 10.16
CA HIS A 38 12.39 15.62 11.53
C HIS A 38 11.10 15.37 12.31
N TYR A 39 9.95 15.79 11.76
CA TYR A 39 8.66 15.62 12.44
C TYR A 39 8.21 14.16 12.52
N LEU A 40 8.54 13.30 11.55
CA LEU A 40 8.32 11.86 11.68
C LEU A 40 9.07 11.26 12.88
N THR A 41 10.28 11.76 13.14
CA THR A 41 11.09 11.33 14.28
C THR A 41 10.52 11.88 15.59
N THR A 42 10.22 13.18 15.65
CA THR A 42 9.68 13.85 16.85
C THR A 42 8.31 13.31 17.27
N THR A 43 7.48 12.86 16.32
CA THR A 43 6.15 12.28 16.59
C THR A 43 6.17 10.77 16.84
N HIS A 44 7.36 10.14 16.78
CA HIS A 44 7.58 8.69 16.84
C HIS A 44 6.91 7.89 15.70
N LEU A 45 6.41 8.57 14.65
CA LEU A 45 5.85 7.91 13.48
C LEU A 45 6.92 7.14 12.69
N ALA A 46 8.18 7.61 12.72
CA ALA A 46 9.30 6.89 12.11
C ALA A 46 9.42 5.45 12.64
N ASP A 47 9.27 5.26 13.95
CA ASP A 47 9.35 3.92 14.57
C ASP A 47 8.15 3.06 14.18
N GLU A 48 6.96 3.66 14.13
CA GLU A 48 5.73 2.98 13.68
C GLU A 48 5.83 2.53 12.21
N ILE A 49 6.40 3.37 11.34
CA ILE A 49 6.64 3.09 9.92
C ILE A 49 7.67 1.96 9.77
N ASN A 50 8.81 2.09 10.44
CA ASN A 50 9.92 1.14 10.35
C ASN A 50 9.56 -0.28 10.82
N ARG A 51 8.54 -0.42 11.68
CA ARG A 51 8.03 -1.72 12.14
C ARG A 51 7.11 -2.42 11.14
N ARG A 52 6.58 -1.73 10.13
CA ARG A 52 5.67 -2.31 9.14
C ARG A 52 6.46 -2.93 7.98
N ARG A 53 5.98 -4.07 7.47
CA ARG A 53 6.62 -4.77 6.33
C ARG A 53 6.39 -4.08 4.99
N THR A 54 5.20 -3.50 4.79
CA THR A 54 4.78 -2.85 3.54
C THR A 54 4.09 -1.56 3.89
N ILE A 55 4.55 -0.43 3.37
CA ILE A 55 3.99 0.87 3.66
C ILE A 55 4.22 1.81 2.48
N THR A 56 3.31 2.75 2.29
CA THR A 56 3.47 3.84 1.32
C THR A 56 3.52 5.16 2.09
N VAL A 57 4.59 5.93 1.92
CA VAL A 57 4.76 7.23 2.57
C VAL A 57 4.72 8.30 1.50
N CYS A 58 3.72 9.19 1.59
CA CYS A 58 3.63 10.38 0.75
C CYS A 58 4.48 11.49 1.40
N ALA A 59 5.73 11.61 0.96
CA ALA A 59 6.64 12.63 1.46
C ALA A 59 6.14 14.04 1.10
N VAL A 60 6.14 14.92 2.09
CA VAL A 60 5.75 16.33 1.94
C VAL A 60 7.03 17.17 1.93
N ASP A 61 7.17 18.05 0.94
CA ASP A 61 8.33 18.93 0.84
C ASP A 61 8.38 19.97 1.98
N ASN A 62 9.56 20.56 2.15
CA ASN A 62 9.80 21.55 3.19
C ASN A 62 8.91 22.81 3.08
N ALA A 63 8.49 23.21 1.88
CA ALA A 63 7.64 24.40 1.71
C ALA A 63 6.21 24.12 2.20
N ALA A 64 5.62 23.00 1.78
CA ALA A 64 4.30 22.57 2.26
C ALA A 64 4.30 22.28 3.77
N MET A 65 5.40 21.72 4.31
CA MET A 65 5.57 21.57 5.76
C MET A 65 5.61 22.93 6.45
N ASN A 66 6.32 23.92 5.91
CA ASN A 66 6.39 25.26 6.51
C ASN A 66 5.01 25.93 6.56
N ASP A 67 4.22 25.80 5.49
CA ASP A 67 2.84 26.27 5.46
C ASP A 67 1.96 25.58 6.50
N LEU A 68 2.14 24.28 6.72
CA LEU A 68 1.45 23.54 7.77
C LEU A 68 1.85 24.03 9.18
N LEU A 69 3.14 24.24 9.41
CA LEU A 69 3.68 24.67 10.71
C LEU A 69 3.32 26.13 11.05
N SER A 70 3.17 26.98 10.04
CA SER A 70 2.71 28.37 10.20
C SER A 70 1.33 28.50 10.83
N LYS A 71 0.53 27.43 10.80
CA LYS A 71 -0.80 27.37 11.41
C LYS A 71 -0.76 27.06 12.92
N HIS A 72 0.43 26.90 13.51
CA HIS A 72 0.65 26.69 14.95
C HIS A 72 -0.16 25.54 15.55
N PHE A 73 -0.26 24.43 14.82
CA PHE A 73 -0.92 23.24 15.33
C PHE A 73 -0.13 22.59 16.47
N SER A 74 -0.84 21.91 17.38
CA SER A 74 -0.21 21.08 18.41
C SER A 74 0.56 19.90 17.78
N LEU A 75 1.58 19.39 18.46
CA LEU A 75 2.31 18.20 17.99
C LEU A 75 1.39 16.98 17.79
N TYR A 76 0.34 16.85 18.59
CA TYR A 76 -0.65 15.80 18.42
C TYR A 76 -1.42 15.94 17.09
N THR A 77 -1.86 17.16 16.77
CA THR A 77 -2.52 17.45 15.49
C THR A 77 -1.57 17.21 14.31
N ILE A 78 -0.31 17.63 14.42
CA ILE A 78 0.71 17.38 13.40
C ILE A 78 0.93 15.88 13.21
N LYS A 79 1.02 15.10 14.29
CA LYS A 79 1.09 13.63 14.21
C LYS A 79 -0.11 13.03 13.46
N ASN A 80 -1.32 13.51 13.72
CA ASN A 80 -2.51 13.01 13.02
C ASN A 80 -2.48 13.37 11.54
N ILE A 81 -2.09 14.58 11.18
CA ILE A 81 -1.96 14.98 9.77
C ILE A 81 -0.90 14.13 9.07
N LEU A 82 0.28 13.95 9.67
CA LEU A 82 1.36 13.13 9.12
C LEU A 82 0.93 11.66 8.97
N SER A 83 0.15 11.14 9.91
CA SER A 83 -0.42 9.78 9.82
C SER A 83 -1.29 9.59 8.58
N LEU A 84 -2.00 10.63 8.12
CA LEU A 84 -2.82 10.56 6.89
C LEU A 84 -1.98 10.39 5.63
N HIS A 85 -0.72 10.85 5.64
CA HIS A 85 0.21 10.66 4.52
C HIS A 85 0.89 9.28 4.52
N ILE A 86 0.59 8.42 5.51
CA ILE A 86 1.25 7.14 5.73
C ILE A 86 0.21 6.01 5.61
N PHE A 87 0.31 5.24 4.52
CA PHE A 87 -0.60 4.12 4.26
C PHE A 87 0.05 2.80 4.67
N ALA A 88 -0.57 2.11 5.62
CA ALA A 88 -0.10 0.84 6.19
C ALA A 88 -0.01 -0.35 5.21
N ASP A 89 -0.46 -0.18 3.96
CA ASP A 89 -0.49 -1.22 2.95
C ASP A 89 0.00 -0.62 1.62
N TYR A 90 0.73 -1.41 0.84
CA TYR A 90 1.27 -0.99 -0.45
C TYR A 90 0.16 -1.02 -1.50
N PHE A 91 -0.43 0.15 -1.79
CA PHE A 91 -1.44 0.31 -2.84
C PHE A 91 -0.76 0.63 -4.18
N GLY A 92 -0.06 -0.35 -4.75
CA GLY A 92 0.40 -0.24 -6.14
C GLY A 92 -0.78 -0.13 -7.12
N SER A 93 -0.55 0.45 -8.29
CA SER A 93 -1.55 0.69 -9.36
C SER A 93 -2.40 -0.53 -9.75
N LYS A 94 -1.88 -1.75 -9.55
CA LYS A 94 -2.61 -3.02 -9.77
C LYS A 94 -3.68 -3.30 -8.71
N LYS A 95 -3.49 -2.90 -7.43
CA LYS A 95 -4.51 -3.02 -6.37
C LYS A 95 -5.61 -1.97 -6.52
N LEU A 96 -5.29 -0.78 -7.04
CA LEU A 96 -6.28 0.29 -7.27
C LEU A 96 -7.33 -0.08 -8.34
N HIS A 97 -6.96 -0.87 -9.35
CA HIS A 97 -7.90 -1.35 -10.36
C HIS A 97 -8.89 -2.40 -9.84
N GLN A 98 -8.60 -3.06 -8.71
CA GLN A 98 -9.47 -4.09 -8.13
C GLN A 98 -10.54 -3.52 -7.20
N ILE A 99 -10.28 -2.38 -6.54
CA ILE A 99 -11.27 -1.72 -5.67
C ILE A 99 -12.40 -1.03 -6.45
N THR A 100 -12.21 -0.71 -7.73
CA THR A 100 -13.26 -0.15 -8.60
C THR A 100 -14.18 -1.22 -9.20
N LYS A 101 -13.79 -2.50 -9.17
CA LYS A 101 -14.64 -3.56 -9.73
C LYS A 101 -15.67 -3.96 -8.67
N ALA A 102 -16.84 -3.34 -8.73
CA ALA A 102 -18.02 -3.82 -8.02
C ALA A 102 -18.16 -5.34 -8.24
N PRO A 103 -18.50 -6.12 -7.20
CA PRO A 103 -18.82 -7.53 -7.37
C PRO A 103 -19.91 -7.67 -8.44
N PRO A 104 -19.85 -8.70 -9.30
CA PRO A 104 -20.97 -8.98 -10.19
C PRO A 104 -22.25 -9.14 -9.35
N PRO A 105 -23.38 -8.60 -9.83
CA PRO A 105 -24.64 -8.68 -9.10
C PRO A 105 -25.01 -10.15 -8.81
N PRO A 106 -25.64 -10.44 -7.66
CA PRO A 106 -26.05 -11.80 -7.32
C PRO A 106 -26.99 -12.36 -8.41
N PRO A 107 -27.01 -13.70 -8.61
CA PRO A 107 -27.78 -14.35 -9.68
C PRO A 107 -29.25 -13.94 -9.73
N SER A 108 -29.84 -13.62 -8.58
CA SER A 108 -31.24 -13.17 -8.43
C SER A 108 -31.54 -11.78 -9.00
N SER A 109 -30.50 -10.98 -9.27
CA SER A 109 -30.61 -9.61 -9.79
C SER A 109 -30.14 -9.48 -11.24
N ARG A 110 -29.75 -10.59 -11.88
CA ARG A 110 -29.49 -10.62 -13.32
C ARG A 110 -30.85 -10.56 -14.05
N PRO A 111 -30.99 -9.76 -15.12
CA PRO A 111 -32.16 -9.85 -15.99
C PRO A 111 -32.35 -11.30 -16.44
N PRO A 112 -33.59 -11.80 -16.56
CA PRO A 112 -33.84 -13.13 -17.08
C PRO A 112 -33.13 -13.26 -18.43
N GLU A 113 -32.27 -14.27 -18.55
CA GLU A 113 -31.54 -14.58 -19.77
C GLU A 113 -32.56 -14.74 -20.89
N ARG A 114 -32.46 -13.91 -21.93
CA ARG A 114 -33.43 -13.92 -23.02
C ARG A 114 -33.43 -15.33 -23.62
N PRO A 115 -34.62 -15.95 -23.83
CA PRO A 115 -34.69 -17.27 -24.45
C PRO A 115 -33.88 -17.29 -25.75
N PRO A 116 -33.22 -18.42 -26.08
CA PRO A 116 -32.48 -18.55 -27.33
C PRO A 116 -33.41 -18.18 -28.50
N GLU A 117 -32.93 -17.28 -29.34
CA GLU A 117 -33.64 -16.83 -30.53
C GLU A 117 -33.93 -18.07 -31.42
N PRO A 118 -35.16 -18.24 -31.92
CA PRO A 118 -35.50 -19.41 -32.72
C PRO A 118 -34.64 -19.44 -33.99
N PRO A 119 -34.25 -20.63 -34.47
CA PRO A 119 -33.45 -20.75 -35.67
C PRO A 119 -34.20 -20.18 -36.88
N ASP A 120 -33.56 -19.25 -37.59
CA ASP A 120 -34.06 -18.64 -38.82
C ASP A 120 -34.45 -19.73 -39.83
N THR A 121 -35.74 -20.01 -39.93
CA THR A 121 -36.27 -20.95 -40.90
C THR A 121 -36.47 -20.21 -42.22
N SER A 122 -35.37 -19.90 -42.91
CA SER A 122 -35.40 -19.42 -44.29
C SER A 122 -34.31 -20.12 -45.10
N THR A 123 -34.66 -21.31 -45.57
CA THR A 123 -34.13 -21.87 -46.82
C THR A 123 -35.22 -22.77 -47.39
N SER A 124 -36.01 -22.21 -48.30
CA SER A 124 -36.87 -22.97 -49.21
C SER A 124 -35.99 -23.76 -50.18
N PRO A 125 -36.35 -25.02 -50.52
CA PRO A 125 -35.69 -25.74 -51.60
C PRO A 125 -36.28 -25.31 -52.95
N THR A 126 -35.43 -25.14 -53.96
CA THR A 126 -35.79 -25.18 -55.38
C THR A 126 -34.75 -26.02 -56.09
#